data_AF-A0A397BSU0-F1
#
_entry.id   AF-A0A397BSU0-F1
#
_cell.length_a   1.000
_cell.length_b   1.000
_cell.length_c   1.000
_cell.angle_alpha   90.00
_cell.angle_beta   90.00
_cell.angle_gamma   90.00
#
_symmetry.space_group_name_H-M   'P 1'
#
loop_
_entity.id
_entity.type
_entity.pdbx_description
1 polymer ?
#
loop_
_entity_poly.entity_id
_entity_poly.type
_entity_poly.pdbx_seq_one_letter_code
_entity_poly.pdbx_strand_id
1 'polypeptide(L)'
;MPASISDVRIATLCTLALYVKYIVTLTIQGGSKFKTATRPPEDMAFAATTAPQQRAFIPETSEEKVEAAKAKEARWGRIVGNDLENLPFGIIMAWVSIVAGGNGTATSVLFVVFVEDSTKRSDWMKHQRIKTRLPGVDIEV
;
A
#
# COMPACT_ATOMS: atom_id res chain seq x y z
N MET A 1 -6.31 -8.39 -33.51
CA MET A 1 -4.91 -8.79 -33.79
C MET A 1 -4.38 -9.50 -32.56
N PRO A 2 -3.67 -10.62 -32.70
CA PRO A 2 -3.04 -11.31 -31.56
C PRO A 2 -2.04 -10.39 -30.87
N ALA A 3 -1.77 -10.65 -29.58
CA ALA A 3 -0.84 -9.86 -28.79
C ALA A 3 0.57 -9.85 -29.41
N SER A 4 1.16 -8.67 -29.51
CA SER A 4 2.50 -8.44 -30.04
C SER A 4 3.56 -8.49 -28.94
N ILE A 5 4.83 -8.59 -29.31
CA ILE A 5 5.95 -8.52 -28.36
C ILE A 5 5.94 -7.21 -27.56
N SER A 6 5.49 -6.10 -28.17
CA SER A 6 5.30 -4.82 -27.48
C SER A 6 4.27 -4.89 -26.36
N ASP A 7 3.16 -5.59 -26.57
CA ASP A 7 2.10 -5.71 -25.55
C ASP A 7 2.61 -6.49 -24.33
N VAL A 8 3.37 -7.55 -24.56
CA VAL A 8 4.03 -8.32 -23.48
C VAL A 8 5.02 -7.46 -22.70
N ARG A 9 5.79 -6.61 -23.40
CA ARG A 9 6.74 -5.67 -22.74
C ARG A 9 6.01 -4.64 -21.88
N ILE A 10 4.93 -4.05 -22.40
CA ILE A 10 4.10 -3.10 -21.66
C ILE A 10 3.53 -3.78 -20.40
N ALA A 11 2.96 -4.98 -20.54
CA ALA A 11 2.42 -5.71 -19.40
C ALA A 11 3.48 -6.09 -18.36
N THR A 12 4.68 -6.46 -18.81
CA THR A 12 5.81 -6.74 -17.91
C THR A 12 6.23 -5.49 -17.14
N LEU A 13 6.35 -4.34 -17.80
CA LEU A 13 6.71 -3.06 -17.15
C LEU A 13 5.61 -2.61 -16.17
N CYS A 14 4.34 -2.74 -16.55
CA CYS A 14 3.20 -2.42 -15.66
C CYS A 14 3.18 -3.32 -14.42
N THR A 15 3.40 -4.63 -14.62
CA THR A 15 3.48 -5.60 -13.51
C THR A 15 4.64 -5.26 -12.57
N LEU A 16 5.82 -4.92 -13.11
CA LEU A 16 6.96 -4.50 -12.31
C LEU A 16 6.68 -3.22 -11.51
N ALA A 17 6.05 -2.22 -12.13
CA ALA A 17 5.68 -0.98 -11.44
C ALA A 17 4.71 -1.24 -10.27
N LEU A 18 3.70 -2.09 -10.48
CA LEU A 18 2.77 -2.50 -9.42
C LEU A 18 3.45 -3.31 -8.32
N TYR A 19 4.43 -4.14 -8.67
CA TYR A 19 5.21 -4.90 -7.69
C TYR A 19 6.08 -3.98 -6.83
N VAL A 20 6.78 -3.02 -7.44
CA VAL A 20 7.54 -2.01 -6.69
C VAL A 20 6.63 -1.22 -5.75
N LYS A 21 5.47 -0.77 -6.24
CA LYS A 21 4.43 -0.13 -5.42
C LYS A 21 4.04 -1.01 -4.23
N TYR A 22 3.77 -2.29 -4.45
CA TYR A 22 3.39 -3.24 -3.39
C TYR A 22 4.47 -3.38 -2.31
N ILE A 23 5.75 -3.48 -2.71
CA ILE A 23 6.87 -3.51 -1.75
C ILE A 23 6.95 -2.20 -0.95
N VAL A 24 6.76 -1.05 -1.59
CA VAL A 24 6.75 0.25 -0.90
C VAL A 24 5.58 0.34 0.08
N THR A 25 4.37 -0.11 -0.28
CA THR A 25 3.22 -0.04 0.63
C THR A 25 3.37 -1.00 1.82
N LEU A 26 3.91 -2.20 1.60
CA LEU A 26 4.22 -3.15 2.67
C LEU A 26 5.30 -2.62 3.64
N THR A 27 6.37 -2.03 3.12
CA THR A 27 7.44 -1.48 3.97
C THR A 27 6.93 -0.33 4.83
N ILE A 28 6.09 0.56 4.30
CA ILE A 28 5.50 1.65 5.09
C ILE A 28 4.51 1.12 6.13
N GLN A 29 3.67 0.12 5.78
CA GLN A 29 2.77 -0.52 6.73
C GLN A 29 3.55 -1.22 7.85
N GLY A 30 4.55 -2.03 7.50
CA GLY A 30 5.43 -2.69 8.46
C GLY A 30 6.12 -1.70 9.39
N GLY A 31 6.63 -0.60 8.84
CA GLY A 31 7.20 0.53 9.58
C GLY A 31 6.22 1.20 10.54
N SER A 32 4.94 1.34 10.14
CA SER A 32 3.91 1.89 11.03
C SER A 32 3.62 0.98 12.22
N LYS A 33 3.58 -0.35 12.03
CA LYS A 33 3.36 -1.35 13.09
C LYS A 33 4.48 -1.39 14.13
N PHE A 34 5.72 -1.04 13.75
CA PHE A 34 6.82 -0.89 14.72
C PHE A 34 6.64 0.31 15.66
N LYS A 35 5.91 1.36 15.23
CA LYS A 35 5.70 2.57 16.04
C LYS A 35 4.54 2.44 17.02
N THR A 36 3.53 1.63 16.69
CA THR A 36 2.35 1.40 17.54
C THR A 36 2.51 0.21 18.51
N ALA A 37 3.58 -0.57 18.39
CA ALA A 37 3.81 -1.81 19.15
C ALA A 37 2.68 -2.86 19.03
N THR A 38 1.96 -2.88 17.90
CA THR A 38 0.83 -3.78 17.62
C THR A 38 1.25 -5.12 17.02
N ARG A 39 2.55 -5.43 16.98
CA ARG A 39 3.04 -6.69 16.43
C ARG A 39 2.70 -7.87 17.36
N PRO A 40 2.42 -9.06 16.81
CA PRO A 40 2.29 -10.28 17.60
C PRO A 40 3.54 -10.51 18.48
N PRO A 41 3.38 -11.04 19.70
CA PRO A 41 4.47 -11.17 20.67
C PRO A 41 5.67 -11.99 20.17
N GLU A 42 5.46 -12.94 19.25
CA GLU A 42 6.50 -13.73 18.60
C GLU A 42 7.43 -12.89 17.69
N ASP A 43 6.90 -11.84 17.06
CA ASP A 43 7.66 -10.91 16.21
C ASP A 43 8.44 -9.86 17.02
N MET A 44 8.15 -9.76 18.33
CA MET A 44 8.78 -8.79 19.23
C MET A 44 10.20 -9.21 19.66
N ALA A 45 10.47 -10.52 19.71
CA ALA A 45 11.78 -11.04 20.08
C ALA A 45 12.88 -10.61 19.09
N PHE A 46 12.55 -10.48 17.80
CA PHE A 46 13.48 -10.07 16.75
C PHE A 46 13.72 -8.54 16.73
N ALA A 47 12.75 -7.75 17.18
CA ALA A 47 12.89 -6.30 17.32
C ALA A 47 13.83 -5.93 18.50
N ALA A 48 13.79 -6.71 19.58
CA ALA A 48 14.61 -6.51 20.77
C ALA A 48 16.13 -6.72 20.52
N THR A 49 16.50 -7.51 19.51
CA THR A 49 17.91 -7.83 19.20
C THR A 49 18.58 -6.85 18.25
N THR A 50 17.82 -6.22 17.34
CA THR A 50 18.38 -5.32 16.30
C THR A 50 18.35 -3.84 16.72
N ALA A 51 17.49 -3.48 17.67
CA ALA A 51 17.43 -2.14 18.25
C ALA A 51 17.35 -2.24 19.80
N PRO A 52 18.48 -2.37 20.51
CA PRO A 52 18.50 -2.57 21.97
C PRO A 52 18.00 -1.37 22.79
N GLN A 53 17.82 -0.20 22.16
CA GLN A 53 17.12 0.94 22.77
C GLN A 53 15.58 0.84 22.63
N GLN A 54 15.05 -0.07 21.82
CA GLN A 54 13.63 -0.43 21.75
C GLN A 54 13.35 -1.69 22.58
N ARG A 55 13.68 -1.68 23.88
CA ARG A 55 12.98 -2.57 24.82
C ARG A 55 11.52 -2.12 24.85
N ALA A 56 10.61 -2.86 24.21
CA ALA A 56 9.16 -2.71 24.36
C ALA A 56 8.72 -1.23 24.49
N PHE A 57 9.18 -0.41 23.54
CA PHE A 57 9.40 1.02 23.75
C PHE A 57 8.10 1.72 24.10
N ILE A 58 8.16 2.44 25.22
CA ILE A 58 7.11 3.25 25.83
C ILE A 58 6.31 3.94 24.71
N PRO A 59 4.97 3.78 24.63
CA PRO A 59 4.15 4.53 23.68
C PRO A 59 4.55 6.00 23.77
N GLU A 60 4.59 6.74 22.65
CA GLU A 60 4.91 8.17 22.71
C GLU A 60 4.19 8.80 23.90
N THR A 61 4.93 9.45 24.80
CA THR A 61 4.52 9.74 26.19
C THR A 61 3.32 10.68 26.32
N SER A 62 2.77 11.13 25.20
CA SER A 62 1.52 11.88 25.07
C SER A 62 0.47 11.03 24.35
N GLU A 63 -0.69 10.80 24.97
CA GLU A 63 -1.81 10.01 24.42
C GLU A 63 -2.15 10.37 22.95
N GLU A 64 -2.09 11.66 22.61
CA GLU A 64 -2.34 12.20 21.27
C GLU A 64 -1.47 11.56 20.17
N LYS A 65 -0.20 11.31 20.49
CA LYS A 65 0.76 10.75 19.54
C LYS A 65 0.56 9.26 19.30
N VAL A 66 0.08 8.55 20.33
CA VAL A 66 -0.31 7.14 20.24
C VAL A 66 -1.56 6.98 19.38
N GLU A 67 -2.55 7.84 19.57
CA GLU A 67 -3.75 7.85 18.73
C GLU A 67 -3.42 8.19 17.27
N ALA A 68 -2.55 9.17 17.03
CA ALA A 68 -2.07 9.49 15.68
C ALA A 68 -1.33 8.31 15.03
N ALA A 69 -0.51 7.57 15.78
CA ALA A 69 0.18 6.37 15.30
C ALA A 69 -0.82 5.26 14.93
N LYS A 70 -1.81 4.98 15.79
CA LYS A 70 -2.89 4.01 15.52
C LYS A 70 -3.73 4.39 14.30
N ALA A 71 -4.10 5.67 14.17
CA ALA A 71 -4.85 6.16 13.01
C ALA A 71 -4.05 6.00 11.71
N LYS A 72 -2.74 6.27 11.76
CA LYS A 72 -1.83 6.06 10.63
C LYS A 72 -1.72 4.58 10.26
N GLU A 73 -1.56 3.69 11.23
CA GLU A 73 -1.51 2.25 11.01
C GLU A 73 -2.81 1.73 10.38
N ALA A 74 -3.97 2.06 10.95
CA ALA A 74 -5.27 1.63 10.42
C ALA A 74 -5.46 2.07 8.96
N ARG A 75 -4.99 3.28 8.63
CA ARG A 75 -5.02 3.80 7.27
C ARG A 75 -4.11 3.03 6.31
N TRP A 76 -2.87 2.76 6.69
CA TRP A 76 -1.98 1.91 5.88
C TRP A 76 -2.50 0.47 5.78
N GLY A 77 -3.21 -0.01 6.79
CA GLY A 77 -4.04 -1.21 6.76
C GLY A 77 -5.01 -1.21 5.57
N ARG A 78 -5.84 -0.17 5.44
CA ARG A 78 -6.81 -0.06 4.33
C ARG A 78 -6.14 0.04 2.96
N ILE A 79 -5.03 0.78 2.84
CA ILE A 79 -4.30 0.89 1.56
C ILE A 79 -3.80 -0.49 1.11
N VAL A 80 -3.13 -1.22 2.00
CA VAL A 80 -2.59 -2.54 1.68
C VAL A 80 -3.71 -3.56 1.45
N GLY A 81 -4.78 -3.51 2.24
CA GLY A 81 -5.96 -4.37 2.03
C GLY A 81 -6.57 -4.18 0.64
N ASN A 82 -6.83 -2.93 0.24
CA ASN A 82 -7.32 -2.62 -1.10
C ASN A 82 -6.33 -3.07 -2.20
N ASP A 83 -5.03 -2.86 -2.01
CA ASP A 83 -4.02 -3.32 -2.98
C ASP A 83 -4.05 -4.85 -3.12
N LEU A 84 -4.21 -5.60 -2.02
CA LEU A 84 -4.32 -7.07 -2.02
C LEU A 84 -5.61 -7.57 -2.67
N GLU A 85 -6.71 -6.84 -2.56
CA GLU A 85 -7.99 -7.20 -3.19
C GLU A 85 -8.02 -6.89 -4.68
N ASN A 86 -7.31 -5.86 -5.16
CA ASN A 86 -7.44 -5.38 -6.54
C ASN A 86 -6.25 -5.72 -7.45
N LEU A 87 -5.01 -5.63 -6.95
CA LEU A 87 -3.81 -5.82 -7.79
C LEU A 87 -3.69 -7.24 -8.36
N PRO A 88 -3.90 -8.33 -7.58
CA PRO A 88 -3.80 -9.68 -8.12
C PRO A 88 -4.77 -9.91 -9.27
N PHE A 89 -6.04 -9.49 -9.10
CA PHE A 89 -7.04 -9.63 -10.16
C PHE A 89 -6.70 -8.81 -11.40
N GLY A 90 -6.29 -7.54 -11.24
CA GLY A 90 -5.93 -6.70 -12.39
C GLY A 90 -4.75 -7.25 -13.20
N ILE A 91 -3.71 -7.74 -12.52
CA ILE A 91 -2.55 -8.36 -13.15
C ILE A 91 -2.96 -9.65 -13.87
N ILE A 92 -3.67 -10.56 -13.18
CA ILE A 92 -4.11 -11.84 -13.76
C ILE A 92 -4.96 -11.59 -15.00
N MET A 93 -5.93 -10.68 -14.95
CA MET A 93 -6.81 -10.40 -16.10
C MET A 93 -6.05 -9.84 -17.29
N ALA A 94 -5.05 -8.97 -17.07
CA ALA A 94 -4.19 -8.46 -18.14
C ALA A 94 -3.39 -9.59 -18.81
N TRP A 95 -2.79 -10.49 -18.02
CA TRP A 95 -2.03 -11.63 -18.54
C TRP A 95 -2.90 -12.68 -19.23
N VAL A 96 -4.08 -13.00 -18.67
CA VAL A 96 -5.06 -13.90 -19.29
C VAL A 96 -5.49 -13.35 -20.66
N SER A 97 -5.76 -12.05 -20.74
CA SER A 97 -6.15 -11.40 -22.01
C SER A 97 -5.05 -11.53 -23.07
N ILE A 98 -3.78 -11.36 -22.70
CA ILE A 98 -2.63 -11.54 -23.62
C ILE A 98 -2.52 -12.99 -24.08
N VAL A 99 -2.55 -13.95 -23.15
CA VAL A 99 -2.38 -15.38 -23.46
C VAL A 99 -3.54 -15.94 -24.28
N ALA A 100 -4.76 -15.49 -24.03
CA ALA A 100 -5.94 -15.88 -24.78
C ALA A 100 -6.00 -15.27 -26.20
N GLY A 101 -5.01 -14.48 -26.61
CA GLY A 101 -4.99 -13.83 -27.93
C GLY A 101 -5.97 -12.66 -28.05
N GLY A 102 -6.26 -11.99 -26.93
CA GLY A 102 -7.09 -10.79 -26.89
C GLY A 102 -6.50 -9.61 -27.68
N ASN A 103 -7.24 -8.50 -27.73
CA ASN A 103 -6.79 -7.30 -28.43
C ASN A 103 -5.64 -6.63 -27.66
N GLY A 104 -4.40 -6.84 -28.13
CA GLY A 104 -3.18 -6.34 -27.49
C GLY A 104 -3.21 -4.83 -27.19
N THR A 105 -3.67 -4.01 -28.13
CA THR A 105 -3.77 -2.55 -27.94
C THR A 105 -4.74 -2.20 -26.81
N ALA A 106 -5.92 -2.82 -26.80
CA ALA A 106 -6.91 -2.59 -25.74
C ALA A 106 -6.38 -3.05 -24.38
N THR A 107 -5.77 -4.24 -24.31
CA THR A 107 -5.20 -4.78 -23.08
C THR A 107 -4.08 -3.89 -22.54
N SER A 108 -3.17 -3.43 -23.41
CA SER A 108 -2.08 -2.52 -23.05
C SER A 108 -2.60 -1.19 -22.49
N VAL A 109 -3.56 -0.55 -23.17
CA VAL A 109 -4.15 0.72 -22.72
C VAL A 109 -4.88 0.55 -21.39
N LEU A 110 -5.72 -0.48 -21.27
CA LEU A 110 -6.47 -0.73 -20.03
C LEU A 110 -5.54 -1.04 -18.86
N PHE A 111 -4.43 -1.75 -19.10
CA PHE A 111 -3.50 -2.06 -18.03
C PHE A 111 -2.72 -0.83 -17.56
N VAL A 112 -2.34 0.08 -18.48
CA VAL A 112 -1.73 1.37 -18.11
C VAL A 112 -2.70 2.21 -17.27
N VAL A 113 -3.96 2.31 -17.68
CA VAL A 113 -4.99 3.02 -16.91
C VAL A 113 -5.18 2.40 -15.52
N PHE A 114 -5.15 1.08 -15.43
CA PHE A 114 -5.22 0.37 -14.15
C PHE A 114 -4.04 0.70 -13.22
N VAL A 115 -2.82 0.80 -13.76
CA VAL A 115 -1.62 1.20 -12.98
C VAL A 115 -1.75 2.64 -12.48
N GLU A 116 -2.19 3.55 -13.34
CA GLU A 116 -2.41 4.96 -13.00
C GLU A 116 -3.47 5.11 -11.90
N ASP A 117 -4.60 4.44 -12.01
CA ASP A 117 -5.65 4.49 -10.99
C ASP A 117 -5.16 3.87 -9.67
N SER A 118 -4.48 2.73 -9.73
CA SER A 118 -3.92 2.06 -8.55
C SER A 118 -2.90 2.93 -7.79
N THR A 119 -2.13 3.76 -8.51
CA THR A 119 -1.17 4.68 -7.90
C THR A 119 -1.84 5.92 -7.33
N LYS A 120 -2.74 6.56 -8.09
CA LYS A 120 -3.53 7.72 -7.62
C LYS A 120 -4.35 7.38 -6.39
N ARG A 121 -4.94 6.19 -6.33
CA ARG A 121 -5.76 5.76 -5.19
C ARG A 121 -4.97 5.70 -3.89
N SER A 122 -3.72 5.20 -3.93
CA SER A 122 -2.83 5.24 -2.76
C SER A 122 -2.37 6.65 -2.40
N ASP A 123 -2.07 7.49 -3.38
CA ASP A 123 -1.64 8.86 -3.12
C ASP A 123 -2.76 9.75 -2.59
N TRP A 124 -3.99 9.60 -3.08
CA TRP A 124 -5.16 10.26 -2.49
C TRP A 124 -5.35 9.84 -1.04
N MET A 125 -5.20 8.54 -0.76
CA MET A 125 -5.22 8.06 0.60
C MET A 125 -4.11 8.69 1.44
N LYS A 126 -2.89 8.95 0.92
CA LYS A 126 -1.79 9.68 1.62
C LYS A 126 -2.09 11.16 1.90
N HIS A 127 -2.91 11.82 1.10
CA HIS A 127 -3.25 13.25 1.23
C HIS A 127 -4.55 13.53 1.98
N GLN A 128 -5.31 12.52 2.39
CA GLN A 128 -6.34 12.66 3.42
C GLN A 128 -5.72 13.00 4.79
N ARG A 129 -5.12 14.19 4.92
CA ARG A 129 -4.93 14.88 6.19
C ARG A 129 -6.16 15.77 6.35
N ILE A 130 -6.85 15.66 7.50
CA ILE A 130 -7.76 16.71 8.00
C ILE A 130 -9.10 16.82 7.24
N LYS A 131 -9.91 15.75 7.19
CA LYS A 131 -11.37 15.90 7.00
C LYS A 131 -12.22 15.10 7.99
N THR A 132 -11.60 14.42 8.95
CA THR A 132 -12.31 13.74 10.05
C THR A 132 -12.24 14.51 11.36
N ARG A 133 -11.89 15.81 11.34
CA ARG A 133 -12.17 16.67 12.49
C ARG A 133 -13.68 16.72 12.62
N LEU A 134 -14.20 16.11 13.67
CA LEU A 134 -15.57 16.31 14.12
C LEU A 134 -15.85 17.82 14.15
N PRO A 135 -17.04 18.28 13.75
CA PRO A 135 -17.38 19.69 13.86
C PRO A 135 -17.27 20.10 15.34
N GLY A 136 -16.27 20.91 15.69
CA GLY A 136 -16.24 21.62 16.97
C GLY A 136 -15.04 21.43 17.91
N VAL A 137 -13.89 20.88 17.49
CA VAL A 137 -12.69 20.89 18.36
C VAL A 137 -11.49 21.49 17.63
N ASP A 138 -11.31 22.80 17.82
CA ASP A 138 -10.09 23.54 17.48
C ASP A 138 -9.03 23.33 18.57
N ILE A 139 -8.04 22.48 18.29
CA ILE A 139 -6.77 22.45 19.03
C ILE A 139 -5.69 22.91 18.04
N GLU A 140 -5.18 24.11 18.28
CA GLU A 140 -3.88 24.57 17.78
C GLU A 140 -2.78 23.86 18.59
N VAL A 141 -1.98 23.02 17.94
CA VAL A 141 -0.52 22.85 18.18
C VAL A 141 0.12 22.36 16.87
#